data_AF-A0A4R7RYB3-F1
#
_entry.id   AF-A0A4R7RYB3-F1
#
_cell.length_a   1.000
_cell.length_b   1.000
_cell.length_c   1.000
_cell.angle_alpha   90.00
_cell.angle_beta   90.00
_cell.angle_gamma   90.00
#
_symmetry.space_group_name_H-M   'P 1'
#
loop_
_entity.id
_entity.type
_entity.pdbx_description
1 polymer ?
#
loop_
_entity_poly.entity_id
_entity_poly.type
_entity_poly.pdbx_seq_one_letter_code
_entity_poly.pdbx_strand_id
1 'polypeptide(L)'
;MFPVLSSLARYLLLPVFATLMTFVPSASAADLDAAPKDSFTIAVIPDTQWYIGKGTKKTPDSTDPVVTNAVFENHVNWITANIQKQNIVFVSHVGDIVDRSNPQEWEVARRCMDRLHGVIPYSVTVGNHDMKGSGDSSLFQKYFGAERFRDFAWYGGPFEPARPTPEFSGNNANSHQLFSAGGMDFIHISLECNAPDDVLAWADALLTQYATRRAIITTHMDLGVLEHPKTEEGFVKDPKGRMNWTKNHGSRGNTAQQMWEKLYRKHANLGFIFCGDQSRCTALKLDTVGDHGNTVHAFLSDYTSSGPMRLYRFLPAEDRVQVITYDTTLHELTESTLHVKERAEHQFSAPYPMKP
;
A
#
# COMPACT_ATOMS: atom_id res chain seq x y z
N MET A 1 80.23 52.64 31.65
CA MET A 1 78.77 52.78 31.86
C MET A 1 78.11 51.47 31.45
N PHE A 2 77.39 50.84 32.38
CA PHE A 2 76.42 49.73 32.21
C PHE A 2 75.24 50.14 31.28
N PRO A 3 74.28 49.25 30.89
CA PRO A 3 74.25 47.77 30.88
C PRO A 3 73.63 47.11 29.59
N VAL A 4 73.92 45.81 29.44
CA VAL A 4 73.02 44.64 29.21
C VAL A 4 71.60 44.87 28.65
N LEU A 5 71.23 44.08 27.62
CA LEU A 5 69.92 43.40 27.54
C LEU A 5 70.00 42.13 26.68
N SER A 6 69.54 41.03 27.28
CA SER A 6 69.44 39.67 26.77
C SER A 6 68.10 39.45 26.05
N SER A 7 68.09 38.60 25.02
CA SER A 7 66.86 37.99 24.52
C SER A 7 67.10 36.50 24.25
N LEU A 8 66.65 35.66 25.18
CA LEU A 8 66.54 34.21 25.06
C LEU A 8 65.14 33.90 24.53
N ALA A 9 65.02 33.52 23.27
CA ALA A 9 63.80 32.93 22.73
C ALA A 9 63.70 31.48 23.23
N ARG A 10 62.82 31.23 24.20
CA ARG A 10 62.39 29.88 24.59
C ARG A 10 61.34 29.39 23.60
N TYR A 11 61.64 28.33 22.86
CA TYR A 11 60.63 27.58 22.11
C TYR A 11 59.74 26.82 23.11
N LEU A 12 58.48 27.24 23.28
CA LEU A 12 57.45 26.43 23.92
C LEU A 12 57.04 25.31 22.96
N LEU A 13 57.35 24.06 23.30
CA LEU A 13 56.72 22.88 22.72
C LEU A 13 55.30 22.76 23.30
N LEU A 14 54.29 23.12 22.51
CA LEU A 14 52.89 22.79 22.81
C LEU A 14 52.65 21.29 22.52
N PRO A 15 52.10 20.51 23.46
CA PRO A 15 51.68 19.14 23.17
C PRO A 15 50.43 19.20 22.30
N VAL A 16 50.55 18.71 21.06
CA VAL A 16 49.40 18.46 20.19
C VAL A 16 48.66 17.25 20.77
N PHE A 17 47.60 17.51 21.52
CA PHE A 17 46.61 16.48 21.85
C PHE A 17 45.88 16.11 20.56
N ALA A 18 46.29 15.01 19.92
CA ALA A 18 45.52 14.38 18.87
C ALA A 18 44.23 13.83 19.50
N THR A 19 43.14 14.59 19.41
CA THR A 19 41.80 14.10 19.73
C THR A 19 41.47 13.02 18.71
N LEU A 20 41.54 11.76 19.13
CA LEU A 20 41.07 10.63 18.35
C LEU A 20 39.56 10.79 18.19
N MET A 21 39.11 11.40 17.09
CA MET A 21 37.71 11.32 16.69
C MET A 21 37.44 9.86 16.38
N THR A 22 36.80 9.16 17.32
CA THR A 22 36.14 7.90 17.05
C THR A 22 35.09 8.15 15.99
N PHE A 23 35.40 7.76 14.76
CA PHE A 23 34.40 7.59 13.72
C PHE A 23 33.43 6.52 14.24
N VAL A 24 32.28 6.95 14.77
CA VAL A 24 31.14 6.05 14.90
C VAL A 24 30.73 5.75 13.47
N PRO A 25 30.82 4.50 12.98
CA PRO A 25 30.31 4.20 11.67
C PRO A 25 28.82 4.53 11.71
N SER A 26 28.39 5.49 10.88
CA SER A 26 26.97 5.61 10.54
C SER A 26 26.52 4.22 10.14
N ALA A 27 25.59 3.65 10.89
CA ALA A 27 25.01 2.37 10.56
C ALA A 27 24.58 2.45 9.09
N SER A 28 25.21 1.64 8.23
CA SER A 28 24.67 1.34 6.92
C SER A 28 23.20 1.01 7.13
N ALA A 29 22.29 1.70 6.44
CA ALA A 29 20.87 1.36 6.44
C ALA A 29 20.76 -0.15 6.23
N ALA A 30 20.25 -0.84 7.24
CA ALA A 30 20.22 -2.30 7.22
C ALA A 30 19.04 -2.73 6.36
N ASP A 31 19.31 -3.38 5.23
CA ASP A 31 18.29 -4.17 4.54
C ASP A 31 17.61 -5.10 5.55
N LEU A 32 16.30 -5.32 5.38
CA LEU A 32 15.54 -6.21 6.26
C LEU A 32 16.23 -7.58 6.40
N ASP A 33 16.28 -8.10 7.62
CA ASP A 33 16.66 -9.49 7.85
C ASP A 33 15.79 -10.43 7.01
N ALA A 34 16.35 -11.60 6.68
CA ALA A 34 15.57 -12.64 5.99
C ALA A 34 14.30 -12.97 6.79
N ALA A 35 13.21 -13.26 6.08
CA ALA A 35 11.98 -13.68 6.73
C ALA A 35 12.23 -14.92 7.59
N PRO A 36 11.69 -14.99 8.83
CA PRO A 36 11.76 -16.19 9.65
C PRO A 36 11.30 -17.42 8.89
N LYS A 37 11.90 -18.57 9.19
CA LYS A 37 11.49 -19.85 8.61
C LYS A 37 10.00 -20.08 8.87
N ASP A 38 9.31 -20.66 7.89
CA ASP A 38 7.88 -20.99 7.92
C ASP A 38 6.94 -19.76 8.00
N SER A 39 7.47 -18.54 7.90
CA SER A 39 6.71 -17.31 7.68
C SER A 39 6.53 -17.04 6.18
N PHE A 40 5.54 -16.24 5.81
CA PHE A 40 5.38 -15.71 4.45
C PHE A 40 4.90 -14.26 4.51
N THR A 41 4.99 -13.54 3.40
CA THR A 41 4.72 -12.10 3.36
C THR A 41 3.81 -11.73 2.20
N ILE A 42 2.86 -10.84 2.48
CA ILE A 42 2.11 -10.10 1.45
C ILE A 42 2.71 -8.69 1.39
N ALA A 43 3.12 -8.25 0.21
CA ALA A 43 3.56 -6.87 0.00
C ALA A 43 2.39 -6.02 -0.49
N VAL A 44 2.21 -4.83 0.07
CA VAL A 44 1.18 -3.88 -0.36
C VAL A 44 1.84 -2.59 -0.81
N ILE A 45 1.66 -2.31 -2.10
CA ILE A 45 2.09 -1.07 -2.75
C ILE A 45 1.03 0.00 -2.46
N PRO A 46 1.40 1.11 -1.80
CA PRO A 46 0.49 2.22 -1.50
C PRO A 46 0.22 3.05 -2.76
N ASP A 47 -0.50 4.16 -2.62
CA ASP A 47 -0.78 5.13 -3.69
C ASP A 47 0.51 5.59 -4.41
N THR A 48 0.64 5.22 -5.69
CA THR A 48 1.86 5.41 -6.50
C THR A 48 1.82 6.66 -7.35
N GLN A 49 0.96 7.63 -7.07
CA GLN A 49 0.87 8.89 -7.82
C GLN A 49 2.23 9.64 -7.92
N TRP A 50 2.17 10.93 -8.29
CA TRP A 50 3.36 11.81 -8.42
C TRP A 50 4.29 11.46 -9.60
N TYR A 51 3.69 11.15 -10.76
CA TYR A 51 4.44 11.04 -12.00
C TYR A 51 5.08 12.37 -12.37
N ILE A 52 6.26 12.32 -12.98
CA ILE A 52 7.03 13.47 -13.43
C ILE A 52 7.10 13.42 -14.95
N GLY A 53 6.92 14.57 -15.61
CA GLY A 53 6.93 14.69 -17.06
C GLY A 53 5.81 15.61 -17.55
N LYS A 54 5.71 15.76 -18.87
CA LYS A 54 4.66 16.55 -19.51
C LYS A 54 3.28 15.96 -19.22
N GLY A 55 2.38 16.80 -18.72
CA GLY A 55 0.97 16.45 -18.50
C GLY A 55 0.68 15.82 -17.14
N THR A 56 1.65 15.72 -16.23
CA THR A 56 1.44 15.16 -14.89
C THR A 56 0.99 16.24 -13.88
N LYS A 57 0.50 15.82 -12.72
CA LYS A 57 0.09 16.68 -11.60
C LYS A 57 1.29 17.27 -10.85
N LYS A 58 2.38 16.51 -10.72
CA LYS A 58 3.56 16.93 -9.93
C LYS A 58 4.39 17.99 -10.64
N THR A 59 4.49 17.91 -11.97
CA THR A 59 5.25 18.86 -12.80
C THR A 59 4.37 19.43 -13.91
N PRO A 60 3.36 20.26 -13.59
CA PRO A 60 2.35 20.70 -14.54
C PRO A 60 2.93 21.52 -15.71
N ASP A 61 4.05 22.22 -15.47
CA ASP A 61 4.73 23.06 -16.47
C ASP A 61 5.86 22.34 -17.21
N SER A 62 6.09 21.05 -16.94
CA SER A 62 7.14 20.29 -17.62
C SER A 62 6.83 20.12 -19.10
N THR A 63 7.85 20.30 -19.93
CA THR A 63 7.79 20.03 -21.37
C THR A 63 8.48 18.71 -21.74
N ASP A 64 9.05 18.01 -20.75
CA ASP A 64 9.72 16.72 -20.97
C ASP A 64 8.70 15.68 -21.45
N PRO A 65 8.84 15.14 -22.68
CA PRO A 65 7.90 14.16 -23.21
C PRO A 65 7.96 12.82 -22.48
N VAL A 66 9.02 12.55 -21.70
CA VAL A 66 9.19 11.30 -20.97
C VAL A 66 8.50 11.40 -19.62
N VAL A 67 7.47 10.57 -19.42
CA VAL A 67 6.81 10.41 -18.12
C VAL A 67 7.52 9.31 -17.33
N THR A 68 7.80 9.58 -16.05
CA THR A 68 8.50 8.67 -15.15
C THR A 68 7.85 8.62 -13.77
N ASN A 69 8.10 7.53 -13.03
CA ASN A 69 7.74 7.39 -11.63
C ASN A 69 8.78 6.52 -10.92
N ALA A 70 9.81 7.16 -10.38
CA ALA A 70 10.93 6.47 -9.76
C ALA A 70 10.53 5.69 -8.50
N VAL A 71 9.56 6.20 -7.73
CA VAL A 71 9.13 5.54 -6.48
C VAL A 71 8.35 4.27 -6.79
N PHE A 72 7.41 4.31 -7.76
CA PHE A 72 6.69 3.10 -8.17
C PHE A 72 7.64 2.07 -8.77
N GLU A 73 8.56 2.50 -9.63
CA GLU A 73 9.61 1.62 -10.16
C GLU A 73 10.45 1.00 -9.03
N ASN A 74 10.81 1.78 -8.02
CA ASN A 74 11.59 1.33 -6.89
C ASN A 74 10.84 0.32 -6.00
N HIS A 75 9.54 0.53 -5.75
CA HIS A 75 8.69 -0.44 -5.05
C HIS A 75 8.73 -1.81 -5.72
N VAL A 76 8.51 -1.85 -7.04
CA VAL A 76 8.49 -3.10 -7.79
C VAL A 76 9.89 -3.71 -7.92
N ASN A 77 10.93 -2.89 -8.10
CA ASN A 77 12.34 -3.32 -8.04
C ASN A 77 12.63 -4.06 -6.73
N TRP A 78 12.32 -3.42 -5.60
CA TRP A 78 12.60 -3.97 -4.30
C TRP A 78 11.84 -5.27 -4.07
N ILE A 79 10.54 -5.32 -4.41
CA ILE A 79 9.73 -6.53 -4.29
C ILE A 79 10.36 -7.67 -5.08
N THR A 80 10.63 -7.47 -6.38
CA THR A 80 11.18 -8.52 -7.26
C THR A 80 12.55 -9.02 -6.79
N ALA A 81 13.41 -8.14 -6.29
CA ALA A 81 14.71 -8.50 -5.72
C ALA A 81 14.59 -9.26 -4.37
N ASN A 82 13.49 -9.09 -3.64
CA ASN A 82 13.31 -9.62 -2.29
C ASN A 82 12.27 -10.74 -2.16
N ILE A 83 11.68 -11.22 -3.27
CA ILE A 83 10.67 -12.30 -3.27
C ILE A 83 11.15 -13.49 -2.42
N GLN A 84 12.35 -14.01 -2.68
CA GLN A 84 12.88 -15.16 -1.94
C GLN A 84 13.30 -14.79 -0.51
N LYS A 85 14.06 -13.70 -0.32
CA LYS A 85 14.61 -13.30 0.99
C LYS A 85 13.51 -13.00 2.01
N GLN A 86 12.40 -12.43 1.56
CA GLN A 86 11.28 -12.02 2.42
C GLN A 86 10.08 -12.99 2.33
N ASN A 87 10.20 -14.08 1.55
CA ASN A 87 9.13 -15.01 1.22
C ASN A 87 7.82 -14.30 0.82
N ILE A 88 7.91 -13.41 -0.15
CA ILE A 88 6.74 -12.68 -0.67
C ILE A 88 5.94 -13.66 -1.54
N VAL A 89 4.67 -13.86 -1.19
CA VAL A 89 3.78 -14.81 -1.88
C VAL A 89 2.65 -14.14 -2.66
N PHE A 90 2.38 -12.87 -2.36
CA PHE A 90 1.34 -12.08 -3.02
C PHE A 90 1.69 -10.60 -2.96
N VAL A 91 1.32 -9.84 -4.00
CA VAL A 91 1.43 -8.38 -4.03
C VAL A 91 0.06 -7.75 -4.25
N SER A 92 -0.33 -6.79 -3.43
CA SER A 92 -1.54 -5.98 -3.65
C SER A 92 -1.18 -4.52 -3.89
N HIS A 93 -1.94 -3.85 -4.76
CA HIS A 93 -1.87 -2.40 -4.95
C HIS A 93 -3.19 -1.78 -4.49
N VAL A 94 -3.14 -0.75 -3.63
CA VAL A 94 -4.35 -0.16 -3.01
C VAL A 94 -5.12 0.82 -3.89
N GLY A 95 -4.54 1.25 -5.00
CA GLY A 95 -5.18 2.14 -5.98
C GLY A 95 -4.49 3.48 -6.07
N ASP A 96 -5.08 4.40 -6.82
CA ASP A 96 -4.44 5.64 -7.28
C ASP A 96 -3.07 5.34 -7.89
N ILE A 97 -3.13 4.44 -8.86
CA ILE A 97 -1.98 3.96 -9.63
C ILE A 97 -1.39 5.12 -10.42
N VAL A 98 -2.26 5.97 -10.95
CA VAL A 98 -1.94 7.16 -11.76
C VAL A 98 -2.53 8.44 -11.13
N ASP A 99 -2.04 9.61 -11.52
CA ASP A 99 -2.49 10.89 -10.96
C ASP A 99 -3.52 11.61 -11.85
N ARG A 100 -3.38 11.55 -13.18
CA ARG A 100 -4.33 12.17 -14.12
C ARG A 100 -5.09 11.16 -14.97
N SER A 101 -4.67 9.90 -14.99
CA SER A 101 -5.24 8.87 -15.86
C SER A 101 -5.15 9.27 -17.34
N ASN A 102 -3.93 9.57 -17.77
CA ASN A 102 -3.58 9.72 -19.18
C ASN A 102 -2.77 8.50 -19.68
N PRO A 103 -2.71 8.25 -21.01
CA PRO A 103 -2.02 7.10 -21.56
C PRO A 103 -0.55 6.95 -21.12
N GLN A 104 0.19 8.05 -20.98
CA GLN A 104 1.61 8.03 -20.64
C GLN A 104 1.85 7.54 -19.20
N GLU A 105 1.05 7.99 -18.24
CA GLU A 105 1.10 7.49 -16.86
C GLU A 105 0.75 6.00 -16.80
N TRP A 106 -0.28 5.57 -17.54
CA TRP A 106 -0.65 4.17 -17.61
C TRP A 106 0.41 3.28 -18.26
N GLU A 107 1.11 3.76 -19.28
CA GLU A 107 2.24 3.06 -19.90
C GLU A 107 3.39 2.84 -18.90
N VAL A 108 3.70 3.85 -18.08
CA VAL A 108 4.68 3.73 -16.99
C VAL A 108 4.19 2.73 -15.95
N ALA A 109 2.96 2.86 -15.45
CA ALA A 109 2.37 1.95 -14.48
C ALA A 109 2.39 0.50 -14.98
N ARG A 110 2.03 0.30 -16.24
CA ARG A 110 2.01 -1.01 -16.88
C ARG A 110 3.39 -1.63 -16.95
N ARG A 111 4.39 -0.86 -17.37
CA ARG A 111 5.80 -1.29 -17.41
C ARG A 111 6.35 -1.63 -16.02
N CYS A 112 5.99 -0.88 -14.98
CA CYS A 112 6.35 -1.20 -13.61
C CYS A 112 5.74 -2.56 -13.20
N MET A 113 4.41 -2.70 -13.30
CA MET A 113 3.71 -3.90 -12.87
C MET A 113 4.00 -5.13 -13.75
N ASP A 114 4.45 -4.96 -14.99
CA ASP A 114 4.90 -6.06 -15.87
C ASP A 114 6.00 -6.91 -15.25
N ARG A 115 6.78 -6.33 -14.35
CA ARG A 115 7.88 -7.02 -13.69
C ARG A 115 7.41 -8.03 -12.63
N LEU A 116 6.16 -7.93 -12.20
CA LEU A 116 5.50 -8.93 -11.34
C LEU A 116 4.76 -9.99 -12.17
N HIS A 117 4.45 -9.68 -13.43
CA HIS A 117 3.60 -10.49 -14.29
C HIS A 117 4.27 -11.81 -14.65
N GLY A 118 3.62 -12.94 -14.31
CA GLY A 118 4.21 -14.28 -14.44
C GLY A 118 5.31 -14.61 -13.43
N VAL A 119 5.62 -13.70 -12.49
CA VAL A 119 6.64 -13.89 -11.45
C VAL A 119 6.02 -14.20 -10.10
N ILE A 120 4.99 -13.44 -9.71
CA ILE A 120 4.31 -13.58 -8.42
C ILE A 120 2.82 -13.26 -8.58
N PRO A 121 1.90 -13.93 -7.87
CA PRO A 121 0.49 -13.52 -7.85
C PRO A 121 0.32 -12.07 -7.36
N TYR A 122 -0.54 -11.32 -8.03
CA TYR A 122 -0.80 -9.94 -7.64
C TYR A 122 -2.21 -9.46 -7.99
N SER A 123 -2.63 -8.39 -7.32
CA SER A 123 -3.86 -7.65 -7.62
C SER A 123 -3.56 -6.16 -7.86
N VAL A 124 -4.46 -5.50 -8.59
CA VAL A 124 -4.39 -4.06 -8.83
C VAL A 124 -5.77 -3.46 -8.57
N THR A 125 -5.90 -2.67 -7.51
CA THR A 125 -7.16 -2.05 -7.11
C THR A 125 -7.32 -0.69 -7.78
N VAL A 126 -8.54 -0.35 -8.18
CA VAL A 126 -8.84 0.93 -8.84
C VAL A 126 -9.15 1.99 -7.78
N GLY A 127 -8.33 3.05 -7.74
CA GLY A 127 -8.54 4.23 -6.91
C GLY A 127 -9.39 5.31 -7.56
N ASN A 128 -9.59 6.42 -6.84
CA ASN A 128 -10.45 7.50 -7.30
C ASN A 128 -9.86 8.27 -8.49
N HIS A 129 -8.53 8.25 -8.66
CA HIS A 129 -7.82 8.84 -9.81
C HIS A 129 -7.70 7.89 -11.00
N ASP A 130 -7.94 6.60 -10.81
CA ASP A 130 -7.82 5.57 -11.86
C ASP A 130 -9.11 5.45 -12.71
N MET A 131 -10.19 6.10 -12.27
CA MET A 131 -11.50 6.13 -12.91
C MET A 131 -12.08 7.55 -12.92
N LYS A 132 -13.10 7.79 -13.74
CA LYS A 132 -13.89 9.04 -13.64
C LYS A 132 -14.76 9.03 -12.39
N GLY A 133 -15.19 10.20 -11.91
CA GLY A 133 -16.13 10.31 -10.79
C GLY A 133 -17.44 9.53 -10.97
N SER A 134 -17.86 9.31 -12.22
CA SER A 134 -19.01 8.46 -12.57
C SER A 134 -18.78 6.96 -12.36
N GLY A 135 -17.54 6.52 -12.15
CA GLY A 135 -17.14 5.11 -12.07
C GLY A 135 -16.66 4.49 -13.40
N ASP A 136 -16.43 5.31 -14.43
CA ASP A 136 -15.89 4.82 -15.71
C ASP A 136 -14.38 4.57 -15.58
N SER A 137 -13.97 3.31 -15.63
CA SER A 137 -12.60 2.83 -15.51
C SER A 137 -12.03 2.32 -16.84
N SER A 138 -12.57 2.74 -17.99
CA SER A 138 -12.17 2.25 -19.32
C SER A 138 -10.67 2.29 -19.57
N LEU A 139 -9.99 3.34 -19.12
CA LEU A 139 -8.55 3.48 -19.36
C LEU A 139 -7.75 2.51 -18.49
N PHE A 140 -8.08 2.35 -17.20
CA PHE A 140 -7.53 1.27 -16.38
C PHE A 140 -7.73 -0.09 -17.05
N GLN A 141 -8.95 -0.39 -17.51
CA GLN A 141 -9.29 -1.66 -18.15
C GLN A 141 -8.49 -1.92 -19.44
N LYS A 142 -8.11 -0.87 -20.17
CA LYS A 142 -7.24 -0.99 -21.35
C LYS A 142 -5.85 -1.51 -21.00
N TYR A 143 -5.28 -1.07 -19.89
CA TYR A 143 -3.90 -1.43 -19.48
C TYR A 143 -3.86 -2.65 -18.56
N PHE A 144 -4.85 -2.82 -17.71
CA PHE A 144 -4.95 -3.88 -16.70
C PHE A 144 -6.21 -4.74 -16.86
N GLY A 145 -6.67 -4.96 -18.10
CA GLY A 145 -7.84 -5.80 -18.38
C GLY A 145 -7.66 -7.26 -17.96
N ALA A 146 -8.78 -7.90 -17.62
CA ALA A 146 -8.88 -9.27 -17.11
C ALA A 146 -8.31 -10.32 -18.08
N GLU A 147 -8.34 -10.03 -19.38
CA GLU A 147 -7.72 -10.87 -20.42
C GLU A 147 -6.25 -11.16 -20.14
N ARG A 148 -5.52 -10.20 -19.59
CA ARG A 148 -4.11 -10.36 -19.24
C ARG A 148 -3.88 -11.39 -18.15
N PHE A 149 -4.90 -11.68 -17.35
CA PHE A 149 -4.80 -12.49 -16.15
C PHE A 149 -5.44 -13.88 -16.29
N ARG A 150 -6.27 -14.08 -17.32
CA ARG A 150 -7.12 -15.28 -17.48
C ARG A 150 -6.37 -16.61 -17.44
N ASP A 151 -5.10 -16.61 -17.88
CA ASP A 151 -4.29 -17.82 -18.01
C ASP A 151 -3.52 -18.15 -16.72
N PHE A 152 -3.56 -17.27 -15.70
CA PHE A 152 -2.99 -17.57 -14.40
C PHE A 152 -3.98 -18.33 -13.52
N ALA A 153 -3.57 -19.50 -13.04
CA ALA A 153 -4.39 -20.32 -12.15
C ALA A 153 -4.77 -19.61 -10.82
N TRP A 154 -3.99 -18.63 -10.39
CA TRP A 154 -4.28 -17.82 -9.20
C TRP A 154 -5.32 -16.72 -9.45
N TYR A 155 -5.64 -16.39 -10.71
CA TYR A 155 -6.65 -15.38 -11.03
C TYR A 155 -8.04 -16.04 -11.07
N GLY A 156 -8.86 -15.75 -10.06
CA GLY A 156 -10.19 -16.35 -9.94
C GLY A 156 -11.22 -15.74 -10.89
N GLY A 157 -10.99 -14.50 -11.33
CA GLY A 157 -11.83 -13.83 -12.33
C GLY A 157 -12.34 -12.45 -11.89
N PRO A 158 -12.85 -11.67 -12.85
CA PRO A 158 -13.41 -10.34 -12.61
C PRO A 158 -14.86 -10.38 -12.11
N PHE A 159 -15.35 -9.22 -11.67
CA PHE A 159 -16.79 -8.97 -11.66
C PHE A 159 -17.31 -8.76 -13.09
N GLU A 160 -18.35 -9.49 -13.46
CA GLU A 160 -19.03 -9.34 -14.75
C GLU A 160 -20.41 -8.69 -14.56
N PRO A 161 -20.55 -7.40 -14.88
CA PRO A 161 -21.83 -6.73 -14.72
C PRO A 161 -22.85 -7.28 -15.71
N ALA A 162 -24.08 -7.55 -15.25
CA ALA A 162 -25.17 -7.98 -16.12
C ALA A 162 -25.63 -6.89 -17.12
N ARG A 163 -25.26 -5.63 -16.87
CA ARG A 163 -25.55 -4.49 -17.75
C ARG A 163 -24.52 -4.42 -18.89
N PRO A 164 -24.91 -3.94 -20.09
CA PRO A 164 -24.02 -3.82 -21.24
C PRO A 164 -23.11 -2.58 -21.17
N THR A 165 -22.56 -2.28 -20.00
CA THR A 165 -21.66 -1.14 -19.75
C THR A 165 -20.45 -1.58 -18.92
N PRO A 166 -19.57 -2.41 -19.52
CA PRO A 166 -18.43 -3.00 -18.83
C PRO A 166 -17.41 -1.95 -18.33
N GLU A 167 -17.45 -0.73 -18.88
CA GLU A 167 -16.64 0.41 -18.42
C GLU A 167 -16.94 0.83 -16.98
N PHE A 168 -18.11 0.47 -16.43
CA PHE A 168 -18.46 0.72 -15.04
C PHE A 168 -18.37 -0.58 -14.24
N SER A 169 -17.43 -0.67 -13.31
CA SER A 169 -17.20 -1.82 -12.40
C SER A 169 -16.78 -3.14 -13.03
N GLY A 170 -16.98 -3.32 -14.34
CA GLY A 170 -16.70 -4.58 -15.03
C GLY A 170 -15.23 -4.78 -15.36
N ASN A 171 -14.96 -5.88 -16.07
CA ASN A 171 -13.61 -6.28 -16.41
C ASN A 171 -12.76 -6.34 -15.11
N ASN A 172 -11.48 -5.99 -15.13
CA ASN A 172 -10.64 -6.13 -13.95
C ASN A 172 -10.80 -5.01 -12.91
N ALA A 173 -11.81 -4.13 -13.01
CA ALA A 173 -12.00 -3.06 -12.01
C ALA A 173 -12.28 -3.64 -10.62
N ASN A 174 -12.91 -4.82 -10.59
CA ASN A 174 -13.04 -5.66 -9.41
C ASN A 174 -12.59 -7.07 -9.80
N SER A 175 -11.81 -7.73 -8.95
CA SER A 175 -11.30 -9.07 -9.24
C SER A 175 -11.00 -9.86 -7.98
N HIS A 176 -10.93 -11.18 -8.10
CA HIS A 176 -10.46 -12.02 -7.00
C HIS A 176 -9.31 -12.93 -7.43
N GLN A 177 -8.50 -13.30 -6.46
CA GLN A 177 -7.33 -14.15 -6.61
C GLN A 177 -7.35 -15.23 -5.53
N LEU A 178 -6.88 -16.42 -5.89
CA LEU A 178 -6.74 -17.57 -5.00
C LEU A 178 -5.27 -17.96 -4.92
N PHE A 179 -4.74 -18.12 -3.71
CA PHE A 179 -3.38 -18.58 -3.48
C PHE A 179 -3.29 -19.34 -2.16
N SER A 180 -2.17 -20.02 -1.95
CA SER A 180 -1.92 -20.78 -0.71
C SER A 180 -0.51 -20.49 -0.21
N ALA A 181 -0.36 -20.32 1.11
CA ALA A 181 0.91 -20.05 1.75
C ALA A 181 0.90 -20.49 3.22
N GLY A 182 2.02 -21.01 3.73
CA GLY A 182 2.13 -21.42 5.13
C GLY A 182 1.09 -22.47 5.56
N GLY A 183 0.67 -23.35 4.64
CA GLY A 183 -0.37 -24.36 4.90
C GLY A 183 -1.80 -23.81 4.94
N MET A 184 -2.02 -22.55 4.55
CA MET A 184 -3.33 -21.91 4.53
C MET A 184 -3.75 -21.55 3.10
N ASP A 185 -5.05 -21.62 2.84
CA ASP A 185 -5.66 -21.16 1.59
C ASP A 185 -6.25 -19.77 1.75
N PHE A 186 -6.00 -18.90 0.77
CA PHE A 186 -6.47 -17.52 0.75
C PHE A 186 -7.40 -17.25 -0.43
N ILE A 187 -8.34 -16.33 -0.20
CA ILE A 187 -9.01 -15.55 -1.23
C ILE A 187 -8.67 -14.08 -1.00
N HIS A 188 -8.14 -13.44 -2.02
CA HIS A 188 -8.00 -11.99 -2.08
C HIS A 188 -9.10 -11.43 -2.99
N ILE A 189 -9.78 -10.35 -2.58
CA ILE A 189 -10.73 -9.61 -3.41
C ILE A 189 -10.27 -8.16 -3.51
N SER A 190 -10.08 -7.68 -4.74
CA SER A 190 -9.88 -6.27 -5.06
C SER A 190 -11.23 -5.64 -5.37
N LEU A 191 -11.60 -4.61 -4.61
CA LEU A 191 -12.81 -3.83 -4.78
C LEU A 191 -12.46 -2.40 -5.19
N GLU A 192 -13.08 -1.91 -6.26
CA GLU A 192 -12.89 -0.55 -6.74
C GLU A 192 -13.33 0.50 -5.71
N CYS A 193 -12.80 1.71 -5.85
CA CYS A 193 -13.16 2.85 -5.01
C CYS A 193 -14.69 3.05 -4.92
N ASN A 194 -15.23 3.00 -3.70
CA ASN A 194 -16.67 3.10 -3.41
C ASN A 194 -17.54 2.07 -4.16
N ALA A 195 -17.08 0.81 -4.23
CA ALA A 195 -17.75 -0.28 -4.95
C ALA A 195 -19.30 -0.30 -4.78
N PRO A 196 -20.07 -0.30 -5.88
CA PRO A 196 -21.53 -0.35 -5.84
C PRO A 196 -22.13 -1.66 -5.29
N ASP A 197 -23.42 -1.65 -4.97
CA ASP A 197 -24.13 -2.79 -4.34
C ASP A 197 -24.09 -4.09 -5.16
N ASP A 198 -24.10 -4.01 -6.49
CA ASP A 198 -23.98 -5.19 -7.35
C ASP A 198 -22.59 -5.83 -7.29
N VAL A 199 -21.54 -5.02 -7.11
CA VAL A 199 -20.18 -5.50 -6.84
C VAL A 199 -20.10 -6.12 -5.45
N LEU A 200 -20.70 -5.49 -4.43
CA LEU A 200 -20.73 -6.04 -3.08
C LEU A 200 -21.46 -7.38 -3.02
N ALA A 201 -22.57 -7.54 -3.77
CA ALA A 201 -23.29 -8.81 -3.85
C ALA A 201 -22.45 -9.92 -4.51
N TRP A 202 -21.65 -9.58 -5.53
CA TRP A 202 -20.70 -10.52 -6.13
C TRP A 202 -19.60 -10.92 -5.13
N ALA A 203 -19.04 -9.96 -4.39
CA ALA A 203 -18.04 -10.23 -3.38
C ALA A 203 -18.60 -11.09 -2.22
N ASP A 204 -19.84 -10.85 -1.79
CA ASP A 204 -20.54 -11.65 -0.78
C ASP A 204 -20.68 -13.12 -1.22
N ALA A 205 -21.06 -13.33 -2.48
CA ALA A 205 -21.15 -14.67 -3.06
C ALA A 205 -19.80 -15.39 -3.08
N LEU A 206 -18.72 -14.69 -3.42
CA LEU A 206 -17.35 -15.25 -3.38
C LEU A 206 -16.90 -15.58 -1.96
N LEU A 207 -17.10 -14.68 -1.00
CA LEU A 207 -16.71 -14.91 0.39
C LEU A 207 -17.49 -16.07 1.02
N THR A 208 -18.75 -16.25 0.60
CA THR A 208 -19.56 -17.42 0.95
C THR A 208 -19.05 -18.70 0.27
N GLN A 209 -18.78 -18.66 -1.04
CA GLN A 209 -18.28 -19.81 -1.79
C GLN A 209 -16.92 -20.30 -1.26
N TYR A 210 -16.06 -19.37 -0.86
CA TYR A 210 -14.71 -19.63 -0.36
C TYR A 210 -14.62 -19.47 1.16
N ALA A 211 -15.69 -19.80 1.90
CA ALA A 211 -15.76 -19.63 3.36
C ALA A 211 -14.68 -20.40 4.14
N THR A 212 -14.10 -21.47 3.56
CA THR A 212 -12.99 -22.22 4.18
C THR A 212 -11.62 -21.58 3.95
N ARG A 213 -11.53 -20.57 3.07
CA ARG A 213 -10.31 -19.81 2.78
C ARG A 213 -10.28 -18.55 3.63
N ARG A 214 -9.08 -18.12 4.00
CA ARG A 214 -8.84 -16.84 4.67
C ARG A 214 -9.02 -15.69 3.68
N ALA A 215 -9.92 -14.77 4.00
CA ALA A 215 -10.25 -13.67 3.11
C ALA A 215 -9.46 -12.40 3.45
N ILE A 216 -8.97 -11.75 2.40
CA ILE A 216 -8.31 -10.45 2.40
C ILE A 216 -9.03 -9.58 1.37
N ILE A 217 -9.38 -8.36 1.75
CA ILE A 217 -9.93 -7.37 0.81
C ILE A 217 -8.92 -6.25 0.64
N THR A 218 -8.70 -5.82 -0.60
CA THR A 218 -8.08 -4.52 -0.87
C THR A 218 -9.13 -3.62 -1.51
N THR A 219 -9.30 -2.42 -0.95
CA THR A 219 -10.15 -1.36 -1.50
C THR A 219 -9.40 -0.05 -1.39
N HIS A 220 -9.67 0.91 -2.29
CA HIS A 220 -8.99 2.19 -2.21
C HIS A 220 -9.39 3.01 -0.97
N MET A 221 -10.70 3.12 -0.71
CA MET A 221 -11.26 3.87 0.41
C MET A 221 -11.82 2.93 1.49
N ASP A 222 -11.22 2.95 2.70
CA ASP A 222 -11.84 2.39 3.91
C ASP A 222 -11.64 3.31 5.13
N LEU A 223 -10.40 3.46 5.58
CA LEU A 223 -10.06 4.28 6.75
C LEU A 223 -9.56 5.67 6.33
N GLY A 224 -9.89 6.70 7.11
CA GLY A 224 -9.53 8.08 6.83
C GLY A 224 -10.18 9.04 7.82
N VAL A 225 -10.42 10.29 7.41
CA VAL A 225 -11.29 11.19 8.18
C VAL A 225 -12.74 10.71 8.09
N LEU A 226 -13.41 10.58 9.23
CA LEU A 226 -14.76 10.00 9.34
C LEU A 226 -15.76 10.70 8.40
N GLU A 227 -15.82 12.03 8.46
CA GLU A 227 -16.70 12.86 7.65
C GLU A 227 -15.89 13.64 6.62
N HIS A 228 -16.48 13.94 5.46
CA HIS A 228 -15.79 14.74 4.45
C HIS A 228 -15.39 16.10 5.05
N PRO A 229 -14.08 16.40 5.13
CA PRO A 229 -13.63 17.64 5.76
C PRO A 229 -14.20 18.87 5.06
N LYS A 230 -14.50 19.90 5.85
CA LYS A 230 -14.96 21.21 5.33
C LYS A 230 -13.81 22.18 5.07
N THR A 231 -12.62 21.85 5.56
CA THR A 231 -11.40 22.67 5.45
C THR A 231 -10.20 21.78 5.13
N GLU A 232 -9.15 22.38 4.55
CA GLU A 232 -7.89 21.68 4.27
C GLU A 232 -7.24 21.10 5.54
N GLU A 233 -7.33 21.84 6.65
CA GLU A 233 -6.81 21.41 7.94
C GLU A 233 -7.57 20.19 8.50
N GLY A 234 -8.87 20.09 8.21
CA GLY A 234 -9.70 18.97 8.63
C GLY A 234 -9.23 17.62 8.10
N PHE A 235 -8.66 17.56 6.89
CA PHE A 235 -8.05 16.34 6.35
C PHE A 235 -6.91 15.78 7.22
N VAL A 236 -6.30 16.62 8.06
CA VAL A 236 -5.24 16.22 9.00
C VAL A 236 -5.80 16.04 10.41
N LYS A 237 -6.63 16.96 10.90
CA LYS A 237 -6.98 17.05 12.33
C LYS A 237 -8.33 16.45 12.71
N ASP A 238 -9.25 16.32 11.78
CA ASP A 238 -10.59 15.83 12.11
C ASP A 238 -10.54 14.35 12.52
N PRO A 239 -11.54 13.89 13.31
CA PRO A 239 -11.62 12.52 13.80
C PRO A 239 -11.49 11.48 12.70
N LYS A 240 -10.71 10.43 12.98
CA LYS A 240 -10.38 9.37 12.01
C LYS A 240 -11.07 8.05 12.36
N GLY A 241 -11.30 7.25 11.33
CA GLY A 241 -11.89 5.92 11.44
C GLY A 241 -12.37 5.46 10.07
N ARG A 242 -13.39 4.60 10.03
CA ARG A 242 -14.00 4.15 8.78
C ARG A 242 -14.87 5.28 8.19
N MET A 243 -14.61 5.63 6.93
CA MET A 243 -15.18 6.83 6.31
C MET A 243 -16.69 6.71 6.00
N ASN A 244 -17.42 7.83 6.16
CA ASN A 244 -18.86 7.98 5.90
C ASN A 244 -19.17 8.77 4.62
N TRP A 245 -18.22 8.89 3.70
CA TRP A 245 -18.37 9.64 2.45
C TRP A 245 -17.76 8.90 1.25
N THR A 246 -18.08 9.37 0.05
CA THR A 246 -17.65 8.78 -1.23
C THR A 246 -16.97 9.82 -2.12
N LYS A 247 -16.09 9.35 -3.01
CA LYS A 247 -15.50 10.14 -4.10
C LYS A 247 -16.05 9.75 -5.48
N ASN A 248 -16.46 8.50 -5.66
CA ASN A 248 -16.86 7.94 -6.95
C ASN A 248 -18.27 7.31 -6.93
N HIS A 249 -18.77 6.97 -8.11
CA HIS A 249 -20.07 6.31 -8.37
C HIS A 249 -21.33 7.09 -7.98
N GLY A 250 -21.20 8.30 -7.40
CA GLY A 250 -22.34 9.11 -6.99
C GLY A 250 -23.29 8.33 -6.09
N SER A 251 -24.58 8.29 -6.43
CA SER A 251 -25.60 7.57 -5.65
C SER A 251 -25.48 6.05 -5.67
N ARG A 252 -24.70 5.47 -6.60
CA ARG A 252 -24.42 4.03 -6.60
C ARG A 252 -23.27 3.65 -5.70
N GLY A 253 -22.41 4.60 -5.33
CA GLY A 253 -21.22 4.34 -4.55
C GLY A 253 -21.55 4.07 -3.10
N ASN A 254 -20.83 3.12 -2.50
CA ASN A 254 -20.91 2.87 -1.07
C ASN A 254 -19.79 3.60 -0.32
N THR A 255 -20.14 4.21 0.80
CA THR A 255 -19.15 4.66 1.79
C THR A 255 -18.45 3.45 2.39
N ALA A 256 -17.27 3.63 2.96
CA ALA A 256 -16.57 2.57 3.66
C ALA A 256 -17.43 1.96 4.78
N GLN A 257 -18.14 2.79 5.54
CA GLN A 257 -19.07 2.31 6.56
C GLN A 257 -20.21 1.48 5.96
N GLN A 258 -20.76 1.87 4.81
CA GLN A 258 -21.78 1.05 4.13
C GLN A 258 -21.21 -0.28 3.64
N MET A 259 -19.98 -0.31 3.12
CA MET A 259 -19.30 -1.57 2.74
C MET A 259 -19.09 -2.48 3.95
N TRP A 260 -18.75 -1.91 5.12
CA TRP A 260 -18.67 -2.66 6.38
C TRP A 260 -20.00 -3.32 6.75
N GLU A 261 -21.09 -2.54 6.74
CA GLU A 261 -22.44 -3.01 7.09
C GLU A 261 -23.01 -4.02 6.10
N LYS A 262 -22.78 -3.79 4.81
CA LYS A 262 -23.37 -4.57 3.73
C LYS A 262 -22.59 -5.85 3.42
N LEU A 263 -21.28 -5.86 3.63
CA LEU A 263 -20.38 -6.95 3.23
C LEU A 263 -19.46 -7.39 4.39
N TYR A 264 -18.54 -6.52 4.83
CA TYR A 264 -17.36 -6.98 5.58
C TYR A 264 -17.69 -7.70 6.88
N ARG A 265 -18.61 -7.16 7.70
CA ARG A 265 -18.93 -7.76 9.00
C ARG A 265 -19.63 -9.12 8.92
N LYS A 266 -20.14 -9.49 7.74
CA LYS A 266 -20.98 -10.69 7.56
C LYS A 266 -20.20 -11.98 7.32
N HIS A 267 -18.88 -11.90 7.12
CA HIS A 267 -18.07 -13.04 6.72
C HIS A 267 -17.04 -13.40 7.79
N ALA A 268 -17.22 -14.57 8.40
CA ALA A 268 -16.35 -15.09 9.46
C ALA A 268 -14.89 -15.29 9.03
N ASN A 269 -14.67 -15.49 7.73
CA ASN A 269 -13.36 -15.74 7.14
C ASN A 269 -12.60 -14.47 6.72
N LEU A 270 -13.22 -13.28 6.80
CA LEU A 270 -12.54 -12.02 6.54
C LEU A 270 -11.61 -11.66 7.71
N GLY A 271 -10.32 -11.55 7.42
CA GLY A 271 -9.31 -11.18 8.41
C GLY A 271 -8.73 -9.78 8.21
N PHE A 272 -8.62 -9.32 6.96
CA PHE A 272 -7.89 -8.09 6.64
C PHE A 272 -8.58 -7.25 5.57
N ILE A 273 -8.49 -5.93 5.75
CA ILE A 273 -8.82 -4.91 4.73
C ILE A 273 -7.58 -4.02 4.56
N PHE A 274 -7.07 -3.90 3.34
CA PHE A 274 -5.98 -2.99 3.00
C PHE A 274 -6.53 -1.82 2.17
N CYS A 275 -6.11 -0.59 2.51
CA CYS A 275 -6.58 0.62 1.83
C CYS A 275 -5.54 1.74 1.72
N GLY A 276 -5.83 2.73 0.86
CA GLY A 276 -4.99 3.89 0.54
C GLY A 276 -5.77 5.21 0.65
N ASP A 277 -5.71 6.09 -0.35
CA ASP A 277 -6.57 7.28 -0.53
C ASP A 277 -6.27 8.50 0.37
N GLN A 278 -5.71 8.29 1.56
CA GLN A 278 -5.67 9.28 2.65
C GLN A 278 -4.26 9.80 2.97
N SER A 279 -3.69 10.54 2.03
CA SER A 279 -2.30 11.04 2.04
C SER A 279 -1.95 11.99 3.20
N ARG A 280 -2.97 12.48 3.92
CA ARG A 280 -2.87 13.35 5.10
C ARG A 280 -3.18 12.64 6.42
N CYS A 281 -3.55 11.37 6.33
CA CYS A 281 -3.58 10.43 7.45
C CYS A 281 -2.38 9.48 7.39
N THR A 282 -1.88 9.14 6.19
CA THR A 282 -0.70 8.31 5.86
C THR A 282 -0.69 6.87 6.36
N ALA A 283 -1.03 6.66 7.62
CA ALA A 283 -1.13 5.36 8.28
C ALA A 283 -2.27 5.41 9.29
N LEU A 284 -3.12 4.38 9.27
CA LEU A 284 -4.14 4.17 10.30
C LEU A 284 -4.41 2.68 10.39
N LYS A 285 -4.76 2.22 11.58
CA LYS A 285 -5.25 0.85 11.81
C LYS A 285 -6.54 0.88 12.61
N LEU A 286 -7.42 -0.05 12.30
CA LEU A 286 -8.69 -0.23 12.99
C LEU A 286 -9.02 -1.71 13.08
N ASP A 287 -9.20 -2.20 14.30
CA ASP A 287 -9.73 -3.53 14.55
C ASP A 287 -11.23 -3.40 14.77
N THR A 288 -12.04 -4.17 14.04
CA THR A 288 -13.49 -4.20 14.22
C THR A 288 -13.98 -5.65 14.29
N VAL A 289 -14.88 -5.96 15.23
CA VAL A 289 -15.45 -7.29 15.40
C VAL A 289 -16.61 -7.48 14.41
N GLY A 290 -16.53 -8.51 13.57
CA GLY A 290 -17.61 -8.94 12.69
C GLY A 290 -18.72 -9.69 13.42
N ASP A 291 -19.80 -10.00 12.72
CA ASP A 291 -21.01 -10.63 13.26
C ASP A 291 -20.77 -12.03 13.82
N HIS A 292 -19.71 -12.68 13.37
CA HIS A 292 -19.30 -14.02 13.79
C HIS A 292 -18.25 -14.01 14.90
N GLY A 293 -17.93 -12.83 15.46
CA GLY A 293 -16.93 -12.66 16.50
C GLY A 293 -15.47 -12.67 16.00
N ASN A 294 -15.25 -12.81 14.69
CA ASN A 294 -13.92 -12.63 14.10
C ASN A 294 -13.50 -11.16 14.15
N THR A 295 -12.21 -10.92 14.43
CA THR A 295 -11.62 -9.58 14.28
C THR A 295 -11.23 -9.36 12.83
N VAL A 296 -11.72 -8.27 12.24
CA VAL A 296 -11.27 -7.76 10.94
C VAL A 296 -10.30 -6.61 11.17
N HIS A 297 -9.08 -6.77 10.68
CA HIS A 297 -8.03 -5.76 10.79
C HIS A 297 -8.00 -4.90 9.52
N ALA A 298 -8.38 -3.63 9.63
CA ALA A 298 -8.29 -2.66 8.55
C ALA A 298 -7.01 -1.82 8.68
N PHE A 299 -6.24 -1.71 7.61
CA PHE A 299 -4.95 -1.02 7.58
C PHE A 299 -4.86 -0.07 6.39
N LEU A 300 -4.68 1.21 6.69
CA LEU A 300 -4.45 2.29 5.72
C LEU A 300 -2.95 2.48 5.47
N SER A 301 -2.57 2.64 4.20
CA SER A 301 -1.22 2.93 3.75
C SER A 301 -1.23 3.86 2.55
N ASP A 302 -1.08 5.16 2.80
CA ASP A 302 -0.89 6.18 1.78
C ASP A 302 0.34 7.04 2.15
N TYR A 303 1.51 6.53 1.78
CA TYR A 303 2.77 7.20 2.08
C TYR A 303 3.15 8.24 1.01
N THR A 304 2.15 8.91 0.42
CA THR A 304 2.32 10.06 -0.48
C THR A 304 3.33 9.81 -1.61
N SER A 305 3.41 8.58 -2.13
CA SER A 305 4.41 8.18 -3.13
C SER A 305 5.85 8.58 -2.75
N SER A 306 6.22 8.45 -1.47
CA SER A 306 7.50 8.93 -0.91
C SER A 306 8.56 7.85 -0.64
N GLY A 307 8.28 6.58 -0.95
CA GLY A 307 9.23 5.47 -0.74
C GLY A 307 8.72 4.32 0.14
N PRO A 308 8.00 4.59 1.26
CA PRO A 308 7.48 3.53 2.12
C PRO A 308 6.44 2.65 1.43
N MET A 309 6.48 1.35 1.73
CA MET A 309 5.43 0.38 1.45
C MET A 309 5.18 -0.47 2.70
N ARG A 310 4.10 -1.25 2.74
CA ARG A 310 3.86 -2.20 3.85
C ARG A 310 4.09 -3.65 3.44
N LEU A 311 4.74 -4.38 4.34
CA LEU A 311 4.89 -5.82 4.32
C LEU A 311 4.08 -6.41 5.47
N TYR A 312 3.20 -7.34 5.13
CA TYR A 312 2.37 -8.08 6.09
C TYR A 312 2.93 -9.48 6.20
N ARG A 313 3.78 -9.70 7.21
CA ARG A 313 4.46 -10.96 7.46
C ARG A 313 3.63 -11.83 8.39
N PHE A 314 3.10 -12.91 7.84
CA PHE A 314 2.35 -13.91 8.58
C PHE A 314 3.34 -14.84 9.30
N LEU A 315 3.16 -15.00 10.61
CA LEU A 315 3.97 -15.86 11.48
C LEU A 315 3.07 -16.97 12.06
N PRO A 316 2.82 -18.06 11.32
CA PRO A 316 1.83 -19.07 11.71
C PRO A 316 2.09 -19.70 13.08
N ALA A 317 3.35 -19.92 13.45
CA ALA A 317 3.72 -20.46 14.76
C ALA A 317 3.29 -19.56 15.93
N GLU A 318 3.17 -18.26 15.69
CA GLU A 318 2.91 -17.23 16.69
C GLU A 318 1.47 -16.69 16.64
N ASP A 319 0.63 -17.16 15.71
CA ASP A 319 -0.75 -16.67 15.52
C ASP A 319 -0.81 -15.13 15.41
N ARG A 320 0.14 -14.53 14.68
CA ARG A 320 0.18 -13.07 14.44
C ARG A 320 0.67 -12.69 13.04
N VAL A 321 0.25 -11.52 12.59
CA VAL A 321 0.82 -10.84 11.42
C VAL A 321 1.67 -9.67 11.90
N GLN A 322 2.95 -9.68 11.57
CA GLN A 322 3.84 -8.54 11.75
C GLN A 322 3.65 -7.57 10.59
N VAL A 323 3.37 -6.31 10.90
CA VAL A 323 3.25 -5.23 9.92
C VAL A 323 4.52 -4.41 9.96
N ILE A 324 5.22 -4.38 8.83
CA ILE A 324 6.50 -3.70 8.65
C ILE A 324 6.30 -2.62 7.59
N THR A 325 6.46 -1.35 7.97
CA THR A 325 6.54 -0.27 6.99
C THR A 325 8.01 -0.05 6.61
N TYR A 326 8.35 -0.25 5.36
CA TYR A 326 9.73 -0.20 4.89
C TYR A 326 9.86 0.78 3.73
N ASP A 327 10.78 1.73 3.87
CA ASP A 327 11.14 2.67 2.83
C ASP A 327 12.10 2.01 1.85
N THR A 328 11.59 1.67 0.68
CA THR A 328 12.40 1.03 -0.37
C THR A 328 13.42 1.97 -0.99
N THR A 329 13.25 3.28 -0.87
CA THR A 329 14.15 4.29 -1.46
C THR A 329 15.32 4.55 -0.52
N LEU A 330 15.03 4.65 0.78
CA LEU A 330 16.03 4.89 1.82
C LEU A 330 16.63 3.60 2.39
N HIS A 331 16.03 2.45 2.07
CA HIS A 331 16.43 1.13 2.58
C HIS A 331 16.36 1.00 4.10
N GLU A 332 15.34 1.59 4.73
CA GLU A 332 15.18 1.61 6.19
C GLU A 332 13.72 1.42 6.64
N LEU A 333 13.53 1.10 7.92
CA LEU A 333 12.20 1.07 8.51
C LEU A 333 11.63 2.49 8.58
N THR A 334 10.41 2.68 8.09
CA THR A 334 9.67 3.90 8.34
C THR A 334 9.13 3.86 9.75
N GLU A 335 9.70 4.66 10.65
CA GLU A 335 9.26 4.73 12.05
C GLU A 335 8.32 5.91 12.33
N SER A 336 8.21 6.86 11.38
CA SER A 336 7.42 8.08 11.52
C SER A 336 7.12 8.67 10.14
N THR A 337 6.05 9.46 10.02
CA THR A 337 5.72 10.24 8.82
C THR A 337 5.41 11.69 9.19
N LEU A 338 5.10 12.55 8.21
CA LEU A 338 4.72 13.93 8.50
C LEU A 338 3.47 14.02 9.39
N HIS A 339 2.43 13.23 9.08
CA HIS A 339 1.11 13.32 9.70
C HIS A 339 0.90 12.33 10.86
N VAL A 340 1.61 11.21 10.87
CA VAL A 340 1.51 10.18 11.92
C VAL A 340 2.90 9.92 12.48
N LYS A 341 3.09 10.31 13.75
CA LYS A 341 4.40 10.33 14.40
C LYS A 341 4.70 9.06 15.17
N GLU A 342 3.65 8.36 15.57
CA GLU A 342 3.68 7.20 16.43
C GLU A 342 4.24 5.99 15.69
N ARG A 343 5.40 5.49 16.13
CA ARG A 343 6.01 4.27 15.59
C ARG A 343 5.05 3.08 15.56
N ALA A 344 4.13 2.99 16.51
CA ALA A 344 3.14 1.91 16.62
C ALA A 344 2.08 1.90 15.50
N GLU A 345 2.02 2.94 14.66
CA GLU A 345 1.21 2.98 13.43
C GLU A 345 1.99 2.48 12.20
N HIS A 346 3.31 2.37 12.29
CA HIS A 346 4.18 1.97 11.18
C HIS A 346 4.82 0.59 11.40
N GLN A 347 5.13 0.26 12.65
CA GLN A 347 5.75 -1.01 13.06
C GLN A 347 4.91 -1.64 14.17
N PHE A 348 4.16 -2.69 13.87
CA PHE A 348 3.28 -3.33 14.84
C PHE A 348 3.03 -4.80 14.51
N SER A 349 2.21 -5.46 15.32
CA SER A 349 1.70 -6.80 15.03
C SER A 349 0.22 -6.87 15.35
N ALA A 350 -0.52 -7.63 14.57
CA ALA A 350 -1.92 -7.93 14.78
C ALA A 350 -2.09 -9.41 15.10
N PRO A 351 -2.84 -9.78 16.15
CA PRO A 351 -3.16 -11.17 16.42
C PRO A 351 -4.00 -11.73 15.27
N TYR A 352 -3.67 -12.92 14.79
CA TYR A 352 -4.42 -13.57 13.72
C TYR A 352 -4.30 -15.09 13.86
N PRO A 353 -5.35 -15.78 14.34
CA PRO A 353 -5.31 -17.22 14.57
C PRO A 353 -5.01 -17.96 13.26
N MET A 354 -3.84 -18.59 13.17
CA MET A 354 -3.34 -19.30 11.98
C MET A 354 -3.29 -20.81 12.16
N LYS A 355 -3.25 -21.27 13.40
CA LYS A 355 -3.39 -22.69 13.73
C LYS A 355 -4.82 -23.19 13.42
N PRO A 356 -4.96 -24.44 12.95
CA PRO A 356 -6.25 -25.05 12.60
C PRO A 356 -7.28 -25.06 13.73
#